data_AF-A0A933KF95-F1
#
_entry.id   AF-A0A933KF95-F1
#
_cell.length_a   1.000
_cell.length_b   1.000
_cell.length_c   1.000
_cell.angle_alpha   90.00
_cell.angle_beta   90.00
_cell.angle_gamma   90.00
#
_symmetry.space_group_name_H-M   'P 1'
#
loop_
_entity.id
_entity.type
_entity.pdbx_description
1 polymer ?
#
loop_
_entity_poly.entity_id
_entity_poly.type
_entity_poly.pdbx_seq_one_letter_code
_entity_poly.pdbx_strand_id
1 'polypeptide(L)'
;MRRMVELALAALVACHGAAVAGPVNVNGCTYSELLSLPGVGPRLAEAILDEHARAGDYRGPGDLGRVPGIGPVLVRRLAALVEFGEVDPVASAPASRAAPEQAEPIDINSASKEQLCLLDGIGPVLAGRIVEHRQKRGAFRAVGELAAVKGVGRRAARLAGRITVGRQARP
;
A
#
# COMPACT_ATOMS: atom_id res chain seq x y z
N MET A 1 16.19 -18.39 -57.73
CA MET A 1 16.54 -17.30 -56.80
C MET A 1 15.70 -17.46 -55.54
N ARG A 2 16.26 -18.05 -54.46
CA ARG A 2 15.56 -18.26 -53.18
C ARG A 2 16.43 -17.67 -52.07
N ARG A 3 16.19 -16.41 -51.70
CA ARG A 3 16.77 -15.75 -50.51
C ARG A 3 15.71 -15.88 -49.41
N MET A 4 15.91 -16.70 -48.38
CA MET A 4 16.62 -16.35 -47.14
C MET A 4 16.22 -14.96 -46.64
N VAL A 5 15.23 -14.86 -45.75
CA VAL A 5 15.33 -14.19 -44.44
C VAL A 5 14.31 -14.86 -43.51
N GLU A 6 14.83 -15.63 -42.56
CA GLU A 6 14.10 -16.20 -41.43
C GLU A 6 13.82 -15.14 -40.35
N LEU A 7 12.71 -15.36 -39.65
CA LEU A 7 12.46 -15.05 -38.24
C LEU A 7 12.96 -13.70 -37.70
N ALA A 8 12.07 -12.71 -37.70
CA ALA A 8 11.96 -11.78 -36.59
C ALA A 8 10.66 -12.12 -35.83
N LEU A 9 10.79 -13.07 -34.90
CA LEU A 9 9.78 -13.36 -33.89
C LEU A 9 9.71 -12.13 -32.97
N ALA A 10 8.89 -11.16 -33.35
CA ALA A 10 8.68 -9.96 -32.56
C ALA A 10 8.09 -10.40 -31.22
N ALA A 11 8.87 -10.15 -30.17
CA ALA A 11 8.54 -10.49 -28.80
C ALA A 11 7.12 -10.02 -28.49
N LEU A 12 6.30 -11.00 -28.12
CA LEU A 12 5.02 -10.80 -27.47
C LEU A 12 5.30 -10.07 -26.15
N VAL A 13 5.35 -8.73 -26.20
CA VAL A 13 5.21 -7.91 -25.01
C VAL A 13 3.80 -8.19 -24.53
N ALA A 14 3.70 -9.09 -23.56
CA ALA A 14 2.52 -9.25 -22.74
C ALA A 14 2.35 -7.95 -21.95
N CYS A 15 1.81 -6.92 -22.60
CA CYS A 15 1.09 -5.86 -21.93
C CYS A 15 -0.08 -6.55 -21.25
N HIS A 16 0.12 -6.96 -19.99
CA HIS A 16 -0.96 -7.18 -19.05
C HIS A 16 -1.61 -5.83 -18.82
N GLY A 17 -2.39 -5.39 -19.81
CA GLY A 17 -3.49 -4.48 -19.59
C GLY A 17 -4.49 -5.28 -18.77
N ALA A 18 -4.31 -5.27 -17.46
CA ALA A 18 -5.44 -5.42 -16.56
C ALA A 18 -6.38 -4.26 -16.91
N ALA A 19 -7.28 -4.52 -17.86
CA ALA A 19 -8.44 -3.70 -18.07
C ALA A 19 -9.18 -3.69 -16.74
N VAL A 20 -8.99 -2.61 -15.97
CA VAL A 20 -9.89 -2.29 -14.88
C VAL A 20 -11.24 -2.08 -15.54
N ALA A 21 -12.07 -3.13 -15.51
CA ALA A 21 -13.37 -3.20 -16.17
C ALA A 21 -14.44 -2.43 -15.37
N GLY A 22 -14.09 -1.24 -14.91
CA GLY A 22 -14.91 -0.40 -14.05
C GLY A 22 -14.30 1.00 -13.90
N PRO A 23 -15.09 1.96 -13.39
CA PRO A 23 -14.60 3.31 -13.15
C PRO A 23 -13.39 3.28 -12.20
N VAL A 24 -12.33 4.03 -12.55
CA VAL A 24 -11.11 4.08 -11.73
C VAL A 24 -11.36 5.01 -10.54
N ASN A 25 -11.23 4.51 -9.32
CA ASN A 25 -11.35 5.34 -8.13
C ASN A 25 -10.08 6.17 -7.94
N VAL A 26 -10.19 7.51 -8.00
CA VAL A 26 -9.04 8.42 -7.88
C VAL A 26 -8.44 8.43 -6.46
N ASN A 27 -9.24 8.16 -5.43
CA ASN A 27 -8.80 8.21 -4.03
C ASN A 27 -7.99 6.97 -3.61
N GLY A 28 -8.06 5.90 -4.39
CA GLY A 28 -7.37 4.64 -4.13
C GLY A 28 -6.54 4.12 -5.29
N CYS A 29 -6.42 4.89 -6.38
CA CYS A 29 -5.71 4.42 -7.56
C CYS A 29 -4.20 4.42 -7.34
N THR A 30 -3.57 3.37 -7.83
CA THR A 30 -2.13 3.27 -8.02
C THR A 30 -1.69 4.05 -9.26
N TYR A 31 -0.40 4.35 -9.34
CA TYR A 31 0.21 5.03 -10.49
C TYR A 31 -0.12 4.34 -11.83
N SER A 32 -0.10 3.00 -11.86
CA SER A 32 -0.41 2.21 -13.05
C SER A 32 -1.89 2.32 -13.47
N GLU A 33 -2.80 2.44 -12.51
CA GLU A 33 -4.23 2.65 -12.76
C GLU A 33 -4.51 4.05 -13.31
N LEU A 34 -3.77 5.07 -12.84
CA LEU A 34 -3.84 6.42 -13.41
C LEU A 34 -3.36 6.45 -14.86
N LEU A 35 -2.28 5.75 -15.19
CA LEU A 35 -1.77 5.65 -16.57
C LEU A 35 -2.74 4.95 -17.53
N SER A 36 -3.69 4.18 -17.00
CA SER A 36 -4.72 3.53 -17.81
C SER A 36 -5.81 4.50 -18.27
N LEU A 37 -5.87 5.71 -17.68
CA LEU A 37 -6.85 6.72 -18.03
C LEU A 37 -6.47 7.49 -19.31
N PRO A 38 -7.41 7.68 -20.25
CA PRO A 38 -7.12 8.35 -21.52
C PRO A 38 -6.77 9.83 -21.28
N GLY A 39 -5.56 10.21 -21.65
CA GLY A 39 -5.04 11.57 -21.47
C GLY A 39 -4.29 11.80 -20.16
N VAL A 40 -4.15 10.77 -19.30
CA VAL A 40 -3.32 10.82 -18.10
C VAL A 40 -1.96 10.21 -18.41
N GLY A 41 -0.95 11.06 -18.49
CA GLY A 41 0.44 10.65 -18.68
C GLY A 41 1.22 10.55 -17.36
N PRO A 42 2.48 10.07 -17.40
CA PRO A 42 3.35 9.91 -16.23
C PRO A 42 3.38 11.13 -15.30
N ARG A 43 3.61 12.31 -15.88
CA ARG A 43 3.68 13.58 -15.15
C ARG A 43 2.36 13.97 -14.49
N LEU A 44 1.24 13.63 -15.13
CA LEU A 44 -0.09 13.96 -14.62
C LEU A 44 -0.48 12.98 -13.51
N ALA A 45 -0.15 11.70 -13.67
CA ALA A 45 -0.36 10.68 -12.66
C ALA A 45 0.43 10.98 -11.37
N GLU A 46 1.71 11.37 -11.50
CA GLU A 46 2.51 11.86 -10.37
C GLU A 46 1.86 13.08 -9.71
N ALA A 47 1.44 14.07 -10.50
CA ALA A 47 0.80 15.27 -9.98
C ALA A 47 -0.51 14.97 -9.23
N ILE A 48 -1.30 13.99 -9.66
CA ILE A 48 -2.53 13.56 -8.96
C ILE A 48 -2.19 12.93 -7.61
N LEU A 49 -1.15 12.10 -7.53
CA LEU A 49 -0.72 11.46 -6.28
C LEU A 49 -0.12 12.48 -5.30
N ASP A 50 0.68 13.41 -5.80
CA ASP A 50 1.27 14.49 -4.99
C ASP A 50 0.18 15.43 -4.46
N GLU A 51 -0.82 15.77 -5.28
CA GLU A 51 -1.92 16.62 -4.86
C GLU A 51 -2.85 15.89 -3.88
N HIS A 52 -3.10 14.59 -4.07
CA HIS A 52 -3.86 13.76 -3.10
C HIS A 52 -3.16 13.72 -1.74
N ALA A 53 -1.84 13.55 -1.73
CA ALA A 53 -1.05 13.56 -0.50
C ALA A 53 -1.06 14.92 0.23
N ARG A 54 -1.32 16.03 -0.48
CA ARG A 54 -1.32 17.39 0.07
C ARG A 54 -2.72 17.92 0.42
N ALA A 55 -3.68 17.73 -0.46
CA ALA A 55 -5.04 18.26 -0.37
C ALA A 55 -6.03 17.26 0.27
N GLY A 56 -5.66 15.98 0.33
CA GLY A 56 -6.53 14.89 0.79
C GLY A 56 -7.44 14.35 -0.33
N ASP A 57 -8.49 13.63 0.07
CA ASP A 57 -9.38 12.93 -0.86
C ASP A 57 -10.11 13.87 -1.82
N TYR A 58 -10.20 13.45 -3.08
CA TYR A 58 -11.02 14.09 -4.09
C TYR A 58 -12.49 13.77 -3.84
N ARG A 59 -13.30 14.78 -3.53
CA ARG A 59 -14.75 14.63 -3.31
C ARG A 59 -15.57 14.77 -4.57
N GLY A 60 -14.94 15.22 -5.66
CA GLY A 60 -15.58 15.29 -6.96
C GLY A 60 -14.65 15.76 -8.07
N PRO A 61 -15.17 15.84 -9.30
CA PRO A 61 -14.39 16.20 -10.48
C PRO A 61 -13.83 17.63 -10.42
N GLY A 62 -14.44 18.52 -9.64
CA GLY A 62 -13.91 19.87 -9.41
C GLY A 62 -12.56 19.88 -8.68
N ASP A 63 -12.30 18.89 -7.83
CA ASP A 63 -11.04 18.82 -7.06
C ASP A 63 -9.86 18.39 -7.94
N LEU A 64 -10.11 17.66 -9.03
CA LEU A 64 -9.09 17.35 -10.04
C LEU A 64 -8.54 18.60 -10.72
N GLY A 65 -9.31 19.70 -10.77
CA GLY A 65 -8.86 20.98 -11.31
C GLY A 65 -7.76 21.66 -10.49
N ARG A 66 -7.49 21.19 -9.27
CA ARG A 66 -6.36 21.66 -8.44
C ARG A 66 -5.03 21.11 -8.94
N VAL A 67 -5.07 19.95 -9.61
CA VAL A 67 -3.87 19.28 -10.11
C VAL A 67 -3.31 20.06 -11.31
N PRO A 68 -2.03 20.48 -11.25
CA PRO A 68 -1.40 21.19 -12.35
C PRO A 68 -1.35 20.31 -13.61
N GLY A 69 -1.96 20.81 -14.69
CA GLY A 69 -2.06 20.10 -15.97
C GLY A 69 -3.42 19.44 -16.24
N ILE A 70 -4.31 19.40 -15.25
CA ILE A 70 -5.71 18.98 -15.45
C ILE A 70 -6.55 20.20 -15.83
N GLY A 71 -6.83 20.33 -17.13
CA GLY A 71 -7.75 21.34 -17.65
C GLY A 71 -9.22 20.91 -17.57
N PRO A 72 -10.18 21.85 -17.69
CA PRO A 72 -11.62 21.56 -17.58
C PRO A 72 -12.13 20.58 -18.66
N VAL A 73 -11.44 20.51 -19.80
CA VAL A 73 -11.73 19.53 -20.88
C VAL A 73 -11.37 18.12 -20.44
N LEU A 74 -10.24 17.96 -19.74
CA LEU A 74 -9.75 16.67 -19.27
C LEU A 74 -10.59 16.21 -18.07
N VAL A 75 -10.94 17.12 -17.16
CA VAL A 75 -11.91 16.85 -16.07
C VAL A 75 -13.22 16.30 -16.61
N ARG A 76 -13.80 16.90 -17.67
CA ARG A 76 -15.06 16.42 -18.26
C ARG A 76 -14.96 15.01 -18.83
N ARG A 77 -13.80 14.66 -19.40
CA ARG A 77 -13.56 13.31 -19.95
C ARG A 77 -13.35 12.29 -18.84
N LEU A 78 -12.57 12.65 -17.83
CA LEU A 78 -12.31 11.80 -16.68
C LEU A 78 -13.56 11.62 -15.83
N ALA A 79 -14.39 12.64 -15.63
CA ALA A 79 -15.60 12.55 -14.79
C ALA A 79 -16.62 11.48 -15.23
N ALA A 80 -16.53 10.98 -16.46
CA ALA A 80 -17.33 9.86 -16.96
C ALA A 80 -16.69 8.48 -16.75
N LEU A 81 -15.41 8.44 -16.37
CA LEU A 81 -14.55 7.25 -16.28
C LEU A 81 -13.92 7.05 -14.89
N VAL A 82 -13.92 8.10 -14.06
CA VAL A 82 -13.41 8.04 -12.69
C VAL A 82 -14.53 8.20 -11.68
N GLU A 83 -14.35 7.52 -10.55
CA GLU A 83 -15.26 7.59 -9.42
C GLU A 83 -14.57 8.27 -8.23
N PHE A 84 -15.38 9.00 -7.46
CA PHE A 84 -14.98 9.72 -6.26
C PHE A 84 -15.73 9.09 -5.08
N GLY A 85 -15.43 7.82 -4.82
CA GLY A 85 -15.95 7.10 -3.67
C GLY A 85 -14.95 7.15 -2.51
N GLU A 86 -15.42 7.03 -1.27
CA GLU A 86 -14.56 6.52 -0.20
C GLU A 86 -13.95 5.23 -0.72
N VAL A 87 -12.64 5.08 -0.56
CA VAL A 87 -12.01 3.79 -0.76
C VAL A 87 -12.61 2.86 0.29
N ASP A 88 -13.71 2.16 -0.05
CA ASP A 88 -14.01 0.91 0.59
C ASP A 88 -12.74 0.07 0.39
N PRO A 89 -12.01 -0.28 1.46
CA PRO A 89 -10.77 -1.01 1.32
C PRO A 89 -11.11 -2.45 0.92
N VAL A 90 -11.44 -2.67 -0.35
CA VAL A 90 -11.64 -4.01 -0.91
C VAL A 90 -10.27 -4.60 -1.24
N ALA A 91 -9.45 -4.74 -0.19
CA ALA A 91 -8.33 -5.67 -0.12
C ALA A 91 -7.92 -5.90 1.35
N SER A 92 -8.88 -6.24 2.21
CA SER A 92 -8.67 -7.22 3.29
C SER A 92 -10.02 -7.70 3.83
N ALA A 93 -10.17 -9.02 3.87
CA ALA A 93 -11.29 -9.74 4.48
C ALA A 93 -11.48 -9.35 5.98
N PRO A 94 -12.64 -9.68 6.57
CA PRO A 94 -13.36 -8.82 7.49
C PRO A 94 -12.75 -8.80 8.89
N ALA A 95 -12.63 -7.62 9.48
CA ALA A 95 -12.54 -7.49 10.92
C ALA A 95 -13.47 -6.38 11.36
N SER A 96 -14.64 -6.84 11.82
CA SER A 96 -15.54 -6.24 12.79
C SER A 96 -15.27 -4.79 13.20
N ARG A 97 -16.23 -3.94 12.86
CA ARG A 97 -16.39 -2.60 13.44
C ARG A 97 -16.63 -2.77 14.95
N ALA A 98 -15.61 -2.53 15.76
CA ALA A 98 -15.74 -2.33 17.20
C ALA A 98 -15.18 -0.95 17.56
N ALA A 99 -16.01 -0.21 18.30
CA ALA A 99 -15.78 1.11 18.84
C ALA A 99 -14.60 1.11 19.86
N PRO A 100 -14.15 2.28 20.32
CA PRO A 100 -12.81 2.48 20.86
C PRO A 100 -12.71 2.01 22.32
N GLU A 101 -11.93 0.97 22.64
CA GLU A 101 -11.42 0.79 24.00
C GLU A 101 -10.34 -0.31 24.06
N GLN A 102 -9.22 0.03 24.70
CA GLN A 102 -8.06 -0.82 25.02
C GLN A 102 -7.09 -1.04 23.84
N ALA A 103 -5.87 -0.52 24.01
CA ALA A 103 -4.78 -0.67 23.04
C ALA A 103 -4.53 -2.15 22.75
N GLU A 104 -5.05 -2.62 21.62
CA GLU A 104 -4.89 -4.00 21.18
C GLU A 104 -3.39 -4.34 21.11
N PRO A 105 -3.01 -5.54 21.59
CA PRO A 105 -1.62 -5.94 21.57
C PRO A 105 -1.12 -6.02 20.13
N ILE A 106 -0.02 -5.31 19.84
CA ILE A 106 0.57 -5.24 18.50
C ILE A 106 1.18 -6.60 18.15
N ASP A 107 0.75 -7.20 17.04
CA ASP A 107 1.33 -8.45 16.55
C ASP A 107 2.71 -8.22 15.94
N ILE A 108 3.76 -8.75 16.55
CA ILE A 108 5.15 -8.52 16.13
C ILE A 108 5.44 -9.17 14.77
N ASN A 109 4.71 -10.23 14.42
CA ASN A 109 4.89 -10.94 13.16
C ASN A 109 4.31 -10.18 11.96
N SER A 110 3.19 -9.51 12.18
CA SER A 110 2.43 -8.80 11.14
C SER A 110 2.67 -7.29 11.17
N ALA A 111 3.14 -6.72 12.28
CA ALA A 111 3.26 -5.28 12.46
C ALA A 111 4.23 -4.64 11.46
N SER A 112 3.87 -3.46 10.95
CA SER A 112 4.77 -2.60 10.20
C SER A 112 5.85 -2.01 11.10
N LYS A 113 6.89 -1.45 10.49
CA LYS A 113 7.97 -0.78 11.22
C LYS A 113 7.42 0.39 12.03
N GLU A 114 6.44 1.10 11.46
CA GLU A 114 5.77 2.25 12.05
C GLU A 114 4.93 1.82 13.26
N GLN A 115 4.17 0.72 13.13
CA GLN A 115 3.40 0.15 14.24
C GLN A 115 4.32 -0.31 15.38
N LEU A 116 5.46 -0.93 15.07
CA LEU A 116 6.45 -1.29 16.08
C LEU A 116 7.05 -0.06 16.77
N CYS A 117 7.16 1.09 16.09
CA CYS A 117 7.66 2.33 16.69
C CYS A 117 6.68 2.97 17.69
N LEU A 118 5.40 2.57 17.69
CA LEU A 118 4.41 3.01 18.67
C LEU A 118 4.64 2.37 20.06
N LEU A 119 5.50 1.36 20.13
CA LEU A 119 5.85 0.66 21.36
C LEU A 119 6.86 1.47 22.19
N ASP A 120 6.61 1.58 23.50
CA ASP A 120 7.47 2.36 24.41
C ASP A 120 8.93 1.87 24.40
N GLY A 121 9.79 2.69 23.81
CA GLY A 121 11.23 2.44 23.70
C GLY A 121 11.64 1.63 22.47
N ILE A 122 10.75 1.34 21.53
CA ILE A 122 11.10 0.88 20.19
C ILE A 122 11.17 2.08 19.25
N GLY A 123 12.38 2.48 18.88
CA GLY A 123 12.59 3.48 17.83
C GLY A 123 12.72 2.85 16.44
N PRO A 124 12.82 3.66 15.37
CA PRO A 124 12.90 3.20 13.98
C PRO A 124 14.06 2.24 13.72
N VAL A 125 15.17 2.39 14.45
CA VAL A 125 16.33 1.48 14.36
C VAL A 125 16.00 0.10 14.92
N LEU A 126 15.29 0.03 16.06
CA LEU A 126 14.92 -1.23 16.70
C LEU A 126 13.78 -1.92 15.95
N ALA A 127 12.78 -1.16 15.51
CA ALA A 127 11.70 -1.66 14.67
C ALA A 127 12.25 -2.29 13.38
N GLY A 128 13.20 -1.62 12.71
CA GLY A 128 13.88 -2.18 11.54
C GLY A 128 14.57 -3.51 11.82
N ARG A 129 15.25 -3.65 12.97
CA ARG A 129 15.90 -4.91 13.37
C ARG A 129 14.91 -6.04 13.64
N ILE A 130 13.73 -5.73 14.18
CA ILE A 130 12.67 -6.73 14.41
C ILE A 130 12.15 -7.25 13.07
N VAL A 131 11.86 -6.35 12.12
CA VAL A 131 11.42 -6.71 10.77
C VAL A 131 12.48 -7.53 10.04
N GLU A 132 13.74 -7.11 10.11
CA GLU A 132 14.86 -7.84 9.50
C GLU A 132 15.06 -9.21 10.14
N HIS A 133 14.90 -9.31 11.47
CA HIS A 133 15.03 -10.58 12.18
C HIS A 133 13.95 -11.57 11.74
N ARG A 134 12.68 -11.15 11.64
CA ARG A 134 11.61 -12.05 11.18
C ARG A 134 11.76 -12.45 9.70
N GLN A 135 12.31 -11.57 8.86
CA GLN A 135 12.60 -11.89 7.45
C GLN A 135 13.74 -12.91 7.32
N LYS A 136 14.78 -12.81 8.16
CA LYS A 136 15.95 -13.70 8.11
C LYS A 136 15.79 -15.01 8.86
N ARG A 137 15.10 -14.99 10.00
CA ARG A 137 14.96 -16.15 10.91
C ARG A 137 13.57 -16.79 10.89
N GLY A 138 12.60 -16.15 10.26
CA GLY A 138 11.20 -16.55 10.29
C GLY A 138 10.41 -15.87 11.42
N ALA A 139 9.11 -16.13 11.46
CA ALA A 139 8.20 -15.54 12.43
C ALA A 139 8.59 -15.87 13.88
N PHE A 140 8.38 -14.91 14.79
CA PHE A 140 8.55 -15.08 16.22
C PHE A 140 7.48 -16.03 16.76
N ARG A 141 7.90 -17.06 17.49
CA ARG A 141 7.00 -18.03 18.13
C ARG A 141 6.55 -17.61 19.52
N ALA A 142 7.34 -16.77 20.17
CA ALA A 142 7.09 -16.28 21.51
C ALA A 142 7.58 -14.83 21.63
N VAL A 143 6.93 -14.05 22.49
CA VAL A 143 7.36 -12.69 22.79
C VAL A 143 8.79 -12.63 23.35
N GLY A 144 9.22 -13.68 24.06
CA GLY A 144 10.58 -13.82 24.58
C GLY A 144 11.67 -13.85 23.49
N GLU A 145 11.33 -14.26 22.26
CA GLU A 145 12.29 -14.30 21.15
C GLU A 145 12.73 -12.90 20.68
N LEU A 146 11.96 -11.84 21.01
CA LEU A 146 12.42 -10.47 20.82
C LEU A 146 13.68 -10.15 21.62
N ALA A 147 13.98 -10.90 22.68
CA ALA A 147 15.24 -10.77 23.40
C ALA A 147 16.46 -11.19 22.57
N ALA A 148 16.28 -12.03 21.55
CA ALA A 148 17.32 -12.39 20.60
C ALA A 148 17.67 -11.22 19.64
N VAL A 149 16.80 -10.21 19.53
CA VAL A 149 17.05 -9.04 18.69
C VAL A 149 17.98 -8.07 19.43
N LYS A 150 19.16 -7.81 18.83
CA LYS A 150 20.20 -6.95 19.40
C LYS A 150 19.65 -5.55 19.74
N GLY A 151 19.60 -5.22 21.02
CA GLY A 151 19.15 -3.92 21.54
C GLY A 151 17.67 -3.85 21.95
N VAL A 152 16.88 -4.90 21.67
CA VAL A 152 15.47 -5.01 22.05
C VAL A 152 15.29 -5.75 23.37
N GLY A 153 16.13 -6.71 23.72
CA GLY A 153 15.89 -7.60 24.87
C GLY A 153 15.68 -6.93 26.24
N ARG A 154 16.41 -5.85 26.56
CA ARG A 154 16.17 -5.07 27.80
C ARG A 154 14.79 -4.40 27.84
N ARG A 155 14.17 -4.20 26.68
CA ARG A 155 12.88 -3.53 26.50
C ARG A 155 11.74 -4.53 26.28
N ALA A 156 12.04 -5.70 25.71
CA ALA A 156 11.07 -6.76 25.43
C ALA A 156 10.21 -7.12 26.66
N ALA A 157 10.80 -7.17 27.85
CA ALA A 157 10.08 -7.46 29.09
C ALA A 157 8.96 -6.44 29.41
N ARG A 158 9.16 -5.15 29.10
CA ARG A 158 8.14 -4.10 29.31
C ARG A 158 7.07 -4.11 28.22
N LEU A 159 7.43 -4.61 27.04
CA LEU A 159 6.55 -4.66 25.89
C LEU A 159 5.67 -5.90 25.90
N ALA A 160 6.00 -6.93 26.70
CA ALA A 160 5.30 -8.21 26.71
C ALA A 160 3.79 -8.12 27.01
N GLY A 161 3.32 -7.07 27.70
CA GLY A 161 1.90 -6.80 27.91
C GLY A 161 1.21 -6.01 26.79
N ARG A 162 1.97 -5.47 25.82
CA ARG A 162 1.50 -4.62 24.71
C ARG A 162 1.71 -5.25 23.34
N ILE A 163 2.30 -6.44 23.28
CA ILE A 163 2.62 -7.14 22.03
C ILE A 163 2.16 -8.58 22.08
N THR A 164 1.82 -9.11 20.91
CA THR A 164 1.44 -10.50 20.73
C THR A 164 2.27 -11.12 19.61
N VAL A 165 2.40 -12.45 19.64
CA VAL A 165 2.81 -13.25 18.49
C VAL A 165 1.54 -13.94 18.03
N GLY A 166 0.89 -13.40 16.99
CA GLY A 166 -0.44 -13.86 16.58
C GLY A 166 -0.55 -15.38 16.53
N ARG A 167 -1.65 -15.91 17.10
CA ARG A 167 -2.12 -17.28 16.82
C ARG A 167 -2.33 -17.31 15.31
N GLN A 168 -1.47 -18.04 14.61
CA GLN A 168 -1.47 -18.09 13.14
C GLN A 168 -2.90 -18.17 12.61
N ALA A 169 -3.25 -17.26 11.71
CA ALA A 169 -4.45 -17.40 10.91
C ALA A 169 -4.44 -18.82 10.30
N ARG A 170 -5.41 -19.63 10.72
CA ARG A 170 -5.60 -21.02 10.28
C ARG A 170 -5.85 -21.00 8.75
N PRO A 171 -5.30 -21.97 7.99
CA PRO A 171 -5.16 -21.91 6.53
C PRO A 171 -6.46 -21.68 5.78
#